data_AF-A0AAD0YEQ8-F1
#
_entry.id   AF-A0AAD0YEQ8-F1
#
_cell.length_a   1.000
_cell.length_b   1.000
_cell.length_c   1.000
_cell.angle_alpha   90.00
_cell.angle_beta   90.00
_cell.angle_gamma   90.00
#
_symmetry.space_group_name_H-M   'P 1'
#
loop_
_entity.id
_entity.type
_entity.pdbx_description
1 polymer ?
#
loop_
_entity_poly.entity_id
_entity_poly.type
_entity_poly.pdbx_seq_one_letter_code
_entity_poly.pdbx_strand_id
1 'polypeptide(L)' 'MNILAINAFQILIGFILTAVLYAAAVAVLFKNKSGILPYIALIIFPVIGPLGIIIGDYTNKKIQ' A
#
# COMPACT_ATOMS: atom_id res chain seq x y z
N MET A 1 22.35 -18.49 6.70
CA MET A 1 21.67 -17.46 5.88
C MET A 1 22.29 -16.11 6.22
N ASN A 2 23.00 -15.49 5.27
CA ASN A 2 23.72 -14.25 5.55
C ASN A 2 22.75 -13.06 5.41
N ILE A 3 22.43 -12.40 6.52
CA ILE A 3 21.63 -11.17 6.59
C ILE A 3 22.29 -10.01 5.80
N LEU A 4 23.56 -10.16 5.40
CA LEU A 4 24.31 -9.25 4.54
C LEU A 4 23.99 -9.39 3.03
N ALA A 5 23.05 -10.26 2.63
CA ALA A 5 22.69 -10.43 1.22
C ALA A 5 21.79 -9.29 0.66
N ILE A 6 21.25 -8.42 1.52
CA ILE A 6 20.47 -7.25 1.11
C ILE A 6 21.42 -6.06 1.01
N ASN A 7 21.62 -5.57 -0.21
CA ASN A 7 22.44 -4.38 -0.46
C ASN A 7 21.62 -3.08 -0.33
N ALA A 8 22.31 -1.95 -0.19
CA ALA A 8 21.67 -0.63 -0.03
C ALA A 8 20.71 -0.28 -1.17
N PHE A 9 21.01 -0.75 -2.40
CA PHE A 9 20.18 -0.53 -3.57
C PHE A 9 18.82 -1.26 -3.47
N GLN A 10 18.81 -2.50 -2.96
CA GLN A 10 17.58 -3.26 -2.72
C GLN A 10 16.71 -2.60 -1.65
N ILE A 11 17.31 -2.04 -0.60
CA ILE A 11 16.60 -1.28 0.44
C ILE A 11 15.96 -0.03 -0.16
N LEU A 12 16.72 0.72 -0.97
CA LEU A 12 16.23 1.92 -1.65
C LEU A 12 15.05 1.61 -2.57
N ILE A 13 15.15 0.54 -3.37
CA ILE A 13 14.05 0.10 -4.23
C ILE A 13 12.84 -0.30 -3.40
N GLY A 14 13.02 -1.10 -2.35
CA GLY A 14 11.92 -1.51 -1.45
C GLY A 14 11.21 -0.30 -0.85
N PHE A 15 11.96 0.73 -0.45
CA PHE A 15 11.41 1.97 0.07
C PHE A 15 10.59 2.73 -0.98
N ILE A 16 11.14 2.93 -2.18
CA ILE A 16 10.43 3.63 -3.28
C ILE A 16 9.14 2.90 -3.64
N LEU A 17 9.21 1.57 -3.80
CA LEU A 17 8.04 0.76 -4.14
C LEU A 17 6.96 0.86 -3.05
N THR A 18 7.36 0.81 -1.78
CA THR A 18 6.43 0.97 -0.65
C THR A 18 5.80 2.36 -0.64
N ALA A 19 6.57 3.42 -0.90
CA ALA A 19 6.07 4.78 -0.95
C ALA A 19 5.06 4.98 -2.09
N VAL A 20 5.35 4.46 -3.28
CA VAL A 20 4.42 4.50 -4.43
C VAL A 20 3.12 3.76 -4.12
N LEU A 21 3.23 2.58 -3.53
CA LEU A 21 2.08 1.78 -3.12
C LEU A 21 1.20 2.53 -2.09
N TYR A 22 1.84 3.18 -1.13
CA TYR A 22 1.17 4.00 -0.11
C TYR A 22 0.42 5.19 -0.75
N ALA A 23 1.09 5.91 -1.65
CA ALA A 23 0.49 7.03 -2.37
C ALA A 23 -0.72 6.58 -3.22
N ALA A 24 -0.62 5.43 -3.89
CA ALA A 24 -1.71 4.87 -4.68
C ALA A 24 -2.93 4.53 -3.80
N ALA A 25 -2.71 3.89 -2.65
CA ALA A 25 -3.80 3.58 -1.73
C ALA A 25 -4.46 4.84 -1.16
N VAL A 26 -3.67 5.86 -0.79
CA VAL A 26 -4.21 7.16 -0.36
C VAL A 26 -5.07 7.79 -1.46
N ALA A 27 -4.60 7.80 -2.71
CA ALA A 27 -5.37 8.32 -3.84
C ALA A 27 -6.71 7.60 -4.03
N VAL A 28 -6.74 6.27 -3.87
CA VAL A 28 -7.97 5.46 -3.89
C VAL A 28 -8.90 5.87 -2.75
N LEU A 29 -8.40 6.02 -1.53
CA LEU A 29 -9.23 6.38 -0.37
C LEU A 29 -9.88 7.76 -0.54
N PHE A 30 -9.11 8.75 -1.00
CA PHE A 30 -9.61 10.09 -1.29
C PHE A 30 -10.64 10.08 -2.43
N LYS A 31 -10.35 9.36 -3.52
CA LYS A 31 -11.28 9.23 -4.66
C LYS A 31 -12.63 8.65 -4.22
N ASN A 32 -12.60 7.64 -3.36
CA ASN A 32 -13.80 6.95 -2.89
C ASN A 32 -14.47 7.61 -1.68
N LYS A 33 -13.95 8.76 -1.21
CA LYS A 33 -14.41 9.45 0.02
C LYS A 33 -14.52 8.48 1.21
N SER A 34 -13.49 7.64 1.36
CA SER A 34 -13.49 6.57 2.36
C SER A 34 -13.55 7.15 3.78
N GLY A 35 -14.16 6.41 4.71
CA GLY A 35 -14.18 6.78 6.13
C GLY A 35 -12.79 6.70 6.78
N ILE A 36 -12.69 6.94 8.09
CA ILE A 36 -11.40 7.01 8.80
C ILE A 36 -10.67 5.64 8.91
N LEU A 37 -11.42 4.53 8.92
CA LEU A 37 -10.88 3.19 9.23
C LEU A 37 -9.83 2.70 8.20
N PRO A 38 -10.01 2.84 6.87
CA PRO A 38 -8.99 2.50 5.89
C PRO A 38 -7.71 3.33 5.99
N TYR A 39 -7.79 4.59 6.43
CA TYR A 39 -6.59 5.41 6.68
C TYR A 39 -5.79 4.90 7.88
N ILE A 40 -6.48 4.44 8.93
CA ILE A 40 -5.83 3.79 10.08
C ILE A 40 -5.15 2.48 9.63
N ALA A 41 -5.82 1.70 8.77
CA ALA A 41 -5.24 0.47 8.22
C ALA A 41 -3.98 0.72 7.39
N LEU A 42 -3.91 1.84 6.64
CA LEU A 42 -2.70 2.26 5.93
C LEU A 42 -1.51 2.44 6.90
N ILE A 43 -1.72 3.13 8.02
CA ILE A 43 -0.66 3.47 8.98
C ILE A 43 -0.15 2.23 9.72
N ILE A 44 -1.06 1.34 10.12
CA ILE A 44 -0.71 0.14 10.90
C ILE A 44 -0.10 -0.95 10.01
N PHE A 45 -0.54 -1.05 8.75
CA PHE A 45 -0.11 -2.09 7.83
C PHE A 45 0.53 -1.50 6.57
N PRO A 46 1.83 -1.16 6.58
CA PRO A 46 2.48 -0.36 5.53
C PRO A 46 2.54 -1.03 4.14
N VAL A 47 2.36 -2.35 4.07
CA VAL A 47 2.32 -3.10 2.81
C VAL A 47 0.95 -3.75 2.59
N ILE A 48 0.47 -4.50 3.57
CA ILE A 48 -0.79 -5.25 3.46
C ILE A 48 -2.00 -4.31 3.39
N GLY A 49 -1.99 -3.20 4.13
CA GLY A 49 -3.07 -2.20 4.15
C GLY A 49 -3.27 -1.55 2.77
N PRO A 50 -2.24 -0.92 2.19
CA PRO A 50 -2.31 -0.38 0.83
C PRO A 50 -2.74 -1.39 -0.23
N LEU A 51 -2.20 -2.62 -0.20
CA LEU A 51 -2.60 -3.68 -1.13
C LEU A 51 -4.08 -4.04 -0.98
N GLY A 52 -4.56 -4.23 0.25
CA GLY A 52 -5.95 -4.56 0.52
C GLY A 52 -6.92 -3.47 0.05
N ILE A 53 -6.53 -2.19 0.18
CA ILE A 53 -7.32 -1.04 -0.28
C ILE A 53 -7.40 -1.01 -1.81
N ILE A 54 -6.27 -1.16 -2.49
CA ILE A 54 -6.21 -1.13 -3.96
C ILE A 54 -6.96 -2.32 -4.55
N ILE A 55 -6.73 -3.53 -4.03
CA ILE A 55 -7.40 -4.75 -4.48
C ILE A 55 -8.90 -4.67 -4.16
N GLY A 56 -9.28 -4.19 -2.98
CA GLY A 56 -10.66 -4.00 -2.58
C GLY A 56 -11.41 -3.03 -3.50
N ASP A 57 -10.79 -1.91 -3.89
CA ASP A 57 -11.37 -0.98 -4.88
C ASP A 57 -11.55 -1.65 -6.25
N TYR A 58 -10.54 -2.39 -6.72
CA TYR A 58 -10.61 -3.08 -8.00
C TYR A 58 -11.71 -4.16 -8.02
N THR A 59 -11.83 -4.94 -6.95
CA THR A 59 -12.86 -5.97 -6.81
C THR A 59 -14.25 -5.37 -6.73
N ASN A 60 -14.46 -4.32 -5.93
CA ASN A 60 -15.77 -3.66 -5.84
C ASN A 60 -16.22 -3.06 -7.18
N LYS A 61 -15.29 -2.50 -7.97
CA LYS A 61 -15.59 -2.00 -9.33
C LYS A 61 -15.95 -3.09 -10.34
N LYS A 62 -15.57 -4.34 -10.11
CA LYS A 62 -15.95 -5.46 -10.97
C LYS A 62 -17.32 -6.05 -10.63
N ILE A 63 -17.78 -5.81 -9.40
CA ILE A 63 -19.03 -6.36 -8.87
C ILE A 63 -20.21 -5.38 -9.10
N GLN A 64 -19.91 -4.09 -9.30
CA GLN A 64 -20.86 -3.08 -9.78
C GLN A 64 -20.94 -3.07 -11.31
#